data_AF-A0A2C1M9N7-F1
#
_entry.id   AF-A0A2C1M9N7-F1
#
_cell.length_a   1.000
_cell.length_b   1.000
_cell.length_c   1.000
_cell.angle_alpha   90.00
_cell.angle_beta   90.00
_cell.angle_gamma   90.00
#
_symmetry.space_group_name_H-M   'P 1'
#
loop_
_entity.id
_entity.type
_entity.pdbx_description
1 polymer ?
#
loop_
_entity_poly.entity_id
_entity_poly.type
_entity_poly.pdbx_seq_one_letter_code
_entity_poly.pdbx_strand_id
1 'polypeptide(L)'
;METLLIQQTEKSNKFWKIVVKEKDYVVFYGKIGTAGSVKAKEFETEEECMKEANKLVASKRKKGYTDPFPGEDYIKEKTITEEEFWELLVRAKTKGEDQEEQIEWLTSHLAKRTVHEIVAFDTHMHRILKASYTSRLWAAAYIILGGCSDDCFDYFRGWLLYQGKEIYEACIEDPERVIPVLENLSEYDVPNIEELSLYFGYTVYAEKTGDEDDTYFTLYHVLTNERTYNDDIEFDWDEDDEEGLKKMFPKLWEMYGEEPIEW
;
A
#
# COMPACT_ATOMS: atom_id res chain seq x y z
N MET A 1 -1.77 -18.67 14.89
CA MET A 1 -2.22 -18.61 16.30
C MET A 1 -2.59 -17.18 16.64
N GLU A 2 -3.66 -16.94 17.40
CA GLU A 2 -3.97 -15.61 17.93
C GLU A 2 -4.26 -15.69 19.43
N THR A 3 -3.79 -14.71 20.20
CA THR A 3 -4.06 -14.62 21.64
C THR A 3 -4.14 -13.17 22.08
N LEU A 4 -5.33 -12.78 22.56
CA LEU A 4 -5.56 -11.52 23.24
C LEU A 4 -5.56 -11.75 24.75
N LEU A 5 -4.82 -10.92 25.48
CA LEU A 5 -4.83 -10.86 26.94
C LEU A 5 -5.06 -9.43 27.42
N ILE A 6 -5.73 -9.30 28.56
CA ILE A 6 -6.01 -8.02 29.21
C ILE A 6 -5.44 -8.00 30.63
N GLN A 7 -5.15 -6.81 31.13
CA GLN A 7 -4.84 -6.58 32.53
C GLN A 7 -5.61 -5.36 33.00
N GLN A 8 -6.59 -5.60 33.86
CA GLN A 8 -7.43 -4.58 34.48
C GLN A 8 -7.28 -4.64 36.00
N THR A 9 -6.69 -3.59 36.56
CA THR A 9 -6.52 -3.37 38.00
C THR A 9 -6.79 -1.90 38.30
N GLU A 10 -6.83 -1.49 39.57
CA GLU A 10 -6.95 -0.07 39.93
C GLU A 10 -5.89 0.83 39.28
N LYS A 11 -4.73 0.26 38.93
CA LYS A 11 -3.58 0.99 38.37
C LYS A 11 -3.28 0.65 36.90
N SER A 12 -4.01 -0.27 36.29
CA SER A 12 -3.72 -0.78 34.94
C SER A 12 -5.00 -1.02 34.16
N ASN A 13 -5.03 -0.62 32.89
CA ASN A 13 -6.11 -0.93 31.97
C ASN A 13 -5.50 -1.16 30.59
N LYS A 14 -4.88 -2.33 30.39
CA LYS A 14 -4.00 -2.62 29.27
C LYS A 14 -4.43 -3.87 28.50
N PHE A 15 -4.15 -3.88 27.21
CA PHE A 15 -4.27 -5.06 26.35
C PHE A 15 -2.90 -5.48 25.83
N TRP A 16 -2.79 -6.74 25.47
CA TRP A 16 -1.67 -7.32 24.75
C TRP A 16 -2.21 -8.42 23.83
N LYS A 17 -2.05 -8.27 22.52
CA LYS A 17 -2.47 -9.21 21.49
C LYS A 17 -1.23 -9.72 20.78
N ILE A 18 -1.17 -11.01 20.51
CA ILE A 18 -0.18 -11.59 19.58
C ILE A 18 -0.92 -12.35 18.49
N VAL A 19 -0.50 -12.12 17.25
CA VAL A 19 -0.97 -12.83 16.06
C VAL A 19 0.26 -13.48 15.44
N VAL A 20 0.22 -14.78 15.24
CA VAL A 20 1.29 -15.59 14.64
C VAL A 20 0.80 -16.23 13.37
N LYS A 21 1.63 -16.18 12.34
CA LYS A 21 1.35 -16.67 11.01
C LYS A 21 2.63 -17.19 10.38
N GLU A 22 2.65 -18.48 10.08
CA GLU A 22 3.87 -19.14 9.59
C GLU A 22 5.08 -18.82 10.50
N LYS A 23 6.16 -18.30 9.91
CA LYS A 23 7.37 -17.88 10.60
C LYS A 23 7.33 -16.45 11.18
N ASP A 24 6.18 -15.80 11.14
CA ASP A 24 6.03 -14.38 11.51
C ASP A 24 5.09 -14.21 12.71
N TYR A 25 5.37 -13.22 13.56
CA TYR A 25 4.38 -12.73 14.50
C TYR A 25 4.30 -11.21 14.53
N VAL A 26 3.13 -10.71 14.95
CA VAL A 26 2.89 -9.33 15.34
C VAL A 26 2.32 -9.27 16.74
N VAL A 27 2.84 -8.36 17.55
CA VAL A 27 2.37 -8.06 18.90
C VAL A 27 1.79 -6.65 18.92
N PHE A 28 0.52 -6.52 19.32
CA PHE A 28 -0.12 -5.25 19.62
C PHE A 28 -0.25 -5.07 21.13
N TYR A 29 0.00 -3.87 21.64
CA TYR A 29 -0.10 -3.62 23.08
C TYR A 29 -0.39 -2.16 23.38
N GLY A 30 -1.14 -1.91 24.45
CA GLY A 30 -1.49 -0.55 24.79
C GLY A 30 -2.50 -0.46 25.91
N LYS A 31 -3.11 0.71 26.04
CA LYS A 31 -4.25 0.94 26.90
C LYS A 31 -5.51 0.40 26.22
N ILE A 32 -6.39 -0.26 26.98
CA ILE A 32 -7.69 -0.70 26.45
C ILE A 32 -8.48 0.49 25.89
N GLY A 33 -9.11 0.29 24.74
CA GLY A 33 -9.85 1.33 24.01
C GLY A 33 -8.98 2.23 23.12
N THR A 34 -7.70 1.90 22.94
CA THR A 34 -6.82 2.51 21.94
C THR A 34 -6.33 1.46 20.94
N ALA A 35 -5.74 1.88 19.82
CA ALA A 35 -5.09 0.97 18.88
C ALA A 35 -3.73 0.44 19.39
N GLY A 36 -3.19 1.06 20.44
CA GLY A 36 -1.89 0.71 21.01
C GLY A 36 -0.70 0.95 20.08
N SER A 37 0.40 0.29 20.42
CA SER A 37 1.64 0.19 19.66
C SER A 37 1.77 -1.22 19.09
N VAL A 38 2.65 -1.38 18.11
CA VAL A 38 2.89 -2.64 17.42
C VAL A 38 4.37 -3.01 17.45
N LYS A 39 4.65 -4.31 17.41
CA LYS A 39 5.97 -4.87 17.17
C LYS A 39 5.84 -6.14 16.35
N ALA A 40 6.45 -6.19 15.17
CA ALA A 40 6.50 -7.39 14.35
C ALA A 40 7.87 -8.07 14.46
N LYS A 41 7.91 -9.36 14.12
CA LYS A 41 9.14 -10.15 14.07
C LYS A 41 8.99 -11.38 13.18
N GLU A 42 9.96 -11.57 12.30
CA GLU A 42 10.16 -12.78 11.49
C GLU A 42 11.18 -13.73 12.14
N PHE A 43 11.05 -15.02 11.85
CA PHE A 43 11.93 -16.10 12.30
C PHE A 43 12.38 -16.96 11.11
N GLU A 44 13.40 -17.79 11.31
CA GLU A 44 13.84 -18.72 10.25
C GLU A 44 12.79 -19.83 10.00
N THR A 45 12.09 -20.25 11.07
CA THR A 45 11.12 -21.34 11.00
C THR A 45 9.84 -21.04 11.78
N GLU A 46 8.73 -21.66 11.36
CA GLU A 46 7.44 -21.60 12.07
C GLU A 46 7.56 -22.17 13.50
N GLU A 47 8.35 -23.22 13.70
CA GLU A 47 8.55 -23.82 15.03
C GLU A 47 9.19 -22.84 16.02
N GLU A 48 10.22 -22.11 15.58
CA GLU A 48 10.88 -21.09 16.41
C GLU A 48 9.95 -19.94 16.74
N CYS A 49 9.21 -19.45 15.75
CA CYS A 49 8.21 -18.39 15.93
C CYS A 49 7.15 -18.80 16.96
N MET A 50 6.56 -19.98 16.80
CA MET A 50 5.54 -20.52 17.71
C MET A 50 6.10 -20.74 19.12
N LYS A 51 7.33 -21.25 19.25
CA LYS A 51 8.00 -21.43 20.54
C LYS A 51 8.20 -20.10 21.27
N GLU A 52 8.64 -19.06 20.58
CA GLU A 52 8.84 -17.74 21.17
C GLU A 52 7.52 -17.05 21.53
N ALA A 53 6.52 -17.12 20.65
CA ALA A 53 5.19 -16.59 20.90
C ALA A 53 4.54 -17.22 22.16
N ASN A 54 4.65 -18.54 22.32
CA ASN A 54 4.17 -19.24 23.51
C ASN A 54 4.89 -18.82 24.80
N LYS A 55 6.21 -18.56 24.75
CA LYS A 55 6.94 -18.00 25.90
C LYS A 55 6.43 -16.61 26.27
N LEU A 56 6.15 -15.74 25.28
CA LEU A 56 5.61 -14.41 25.51
C LEU A 56 4.24 -14.46 26.18
N VAL A 57 3.34 -15.33 25.69
CA VAL A 57 2.01 -15.56 26.29
C VAL A 57 2.15 -16.02 27.75
N ALA A 58 2.97 -17.04 28.01
CA ALA A 58 3.20 -17.55 29.37
C ALA A 58 3.78 -16.48 30.30
N SER A 59 4.71 -15.66 29.81
CA SER A 59 5.29 -14.53 30.54
C SER A 59 4.25 -13.47 30.90
N LYS A 60 3.34 -13.14 29.96
CA LYS A 60 2.25 -12.18 30.20
C LYS A 60 1.25 -12.71 31.24
N ARG A 61 0.86 -13.98 31.16
CA ARG A 61 0.00 -14.62 32.17
C ARG A 61 0.61 -14.59 33.56
N LYS A 62 1.91 -14.89 33.70
CA LYS A 62 2.64 -14.75 34.98
C LYS A 62 2.64 -13.33 35.54
N LYS A 63 2.54 -12.31 34.68
CA LYS A 63 2.42 -10.89 35.06
C LYS A 63 0.98 -10.46 35.38
N GLY A 64 0.05 -11.40 35.47
CA GLY A 64 -1.35 -11.13 35.82
C GLY A 64 -2.21 -10.65 34.65
N TYR A 65 -1.81 -10.91 33.40
CA TYR A 65 -2.70 -10.79 32.26
C TYR A 65 -3.62 -12.02 32.19
N THR A 66 -4.89 -11.80 31.87
CA THR A 66 -5.92 -12.83 31.78
C THR A 66 -6.60 -12.79 30.41
N ASP A 67 -7.36 -13.82 30.09
CA ASP A 67 -8.20 -13.81 28.89
C ASP A 67 -9.30 -12.73 29.02
N PRO A 68 -9.65 -12.05 27.91
CA PRO A 68 -10.72 -11.06 27.87
C PRO A 68 -12.11 -11.71 28.07
N PHE A 69 -13.09 -10.90 28.46
CA PHE A 69 -14.48 -11.34 28.38
C PHE A 69 -14.90 -11.41 26.91
N PRO A 70 -15.55 -12.50 26.47
CA PRO A 70 -16.02 -12.61 25.09
C PRO A 70 -17.02 -11.50 24.74
N GLY A 71 -16.91 -10.96 23.52
CA GLY A 71 -17.86 -9.99 22.96
C GLY A 71 -17.64 -8.53 23.36
N GLU A 72 -16.64 -8.23 24.19
CA GLU A 72 -16.20 -6.84 24.43
C GLU A 72 -15.10 -6.41 23.45
N ASP A 73 -15.13 -5.13 23.06
CA ASP A 73 -14.09 -4.52 22.26
C ASP A 73 -13.00 -3.91 23.15
N TYR A 74 -11.82 -4.53 23.15
CA TYR A 74 -10.67 -4.11 23.95
C TYR A 74 -9.67 -3.26 23.17
N ILE A 75 -9.70 -3.32 21.84
CA ILE A 75 -8.70 -2.72 20.96
C ILE A 75 -9.44 -1.95 19.89
N LYS A 76 -9.23 -0.64 19.85
CA LYS A 76 -9.89 0.22 18.87
C LYS A 76 -9.20 0.08 17.51
N GLU A 77 -9.43 -1.05 16.85
CA GLU A 77 -9.00 -1.34 15.50
C GLU A 77 -9.95 -0.62 14.54
N LYS A 78 -9.37 0.14 13.61
CA LYS A 78 -10.10 0.81 12.53
C LYS A 78 -9.54 0.31 11.21
N THR A 79 -10.39 0.27 10.20
CA THR A 79 -10.02 0.00 8.83
C THR A 79 -10.34 1.21 7.96
N ILE A 80 -9.76 1.25 6.76
CA ILE A 80 -10.11 2.18 5.71
C ILE A 80 -10.92 1.40 4.67
N THR A 81 -12.12 1.90 4.38
CA THR A 81 -12.94 1.41 3.28
C THR A 81 -12.36 1.84 1.93
N GLU A 82 -12.78 1.20 0.84
CA GLU A 82 -12.32 1.60 -0.49
C GLU A 82 -12.78 3.04 -0.82
N GLU A 83 -13.99 3.41 -0.40
CA GLU A 83 -14.51 4.77 -0.55
C GLU A 83 -13.62 5.79 0.19
N GLU A 84 -13.27 5.51 1.45
CA GLU A 84 -12.37 6.38 2.22
C GLU A 84 -10.95 6.46 1.63
N PHE A 85 -10.46 5.38 1.00
CA PHE A 85 -9.19 5.37 0.28
C PHE A 85 -9.21 6.39 -0.87
N TRP A 86 -10.23 6.34 -1.72
CA TRP A 86 -10.36 7.29 -2.83
C TRP A 86 -10.61 8.73 -2.35
N GLU A 87 -11.43 8.91 -1.31
CA GLU A 87 -11.65 10.23 -0.71
C GLU A 87 -10.36 10.84 -0.14
N LEU A 88 -9.46 10.02 0.39
CA LEU A 88 -8.16 10.47 0.88
C LEU A 88 -7.26 11.00 -0.24
N LEU A 89 -7.22 10.33 -1.39
CA LEU A 89 -6.46 10.78 -2.56
C LEU A 89 -7.05 12.10 -3.11
N VAL A 90 -8.38 12.18 -3.23
CA VAL A 90 -9.06 13.42 -3.64
C VAL A 90 -8.76 14.56 -2.67
N ARG A 91 -8.74 14.27 -1.37
CA ARG A 91 -8.41 15.27 -0.36
C ARG A 91 -6.94 15.69 -0.45
N ALA A 92 -6.01 14.77 -0.71
CA ALA A 92 -4.58 15.05 -0.86
C ALA A 92 -4.33 16.09 -1.95
N LYS A 93 -5.03 15.99 -3.10
CA LYS A 93 -4.98 16.99 -4.18
C LYS A 93 -5.26 18.43 -3.76
N THR A 94 -5.90 18.64 -2.61
CA THR A 94 -6.22 19.98 -2.08
C THR A 94 -5.24 20.46 -1.00
N LYS A 95 -4.12 19.76 -0.81
CA LYS A 95 -3.23 19.89 0.36
C LYS A 95 -1.76 20.08 -0.03
N GLY A 96 -1.52 20.91 -1.03
CA GLY A 96 -0.19 21.34 -1.49
C GLY A 96 -0.37 22.21 -2.73
N GLU A 97 0.68 22.92 -3.12
CA GLU A 97 0.71 23.68 -4.38
C GLU A 97 1.09 22.76 -5.56
N ASP A 98 1.88 21.72 -5.30
CA ASP A 98 2.32 20.73 -6.28
C ASP A 98 2.08 19.29 -5.79
N GLN A 99 2.43 18.33 -6.64
CA GLN A 99 2.23 16.91 -6.38
C GLN A 99 3.06 16.41 -5.20
N GLU A 100 4.30 16.86 -5.05
CA GLU A 100 5.20 16.44 -3.97
C GLU A 100 4.61 16.82 -2.62
N GLU A 101 4.22 18.09 -2.43
CA GLU A 101 3.59 18.56 -1.20
C GLU A 101 2.27 17.82 -0.88
N GLN A 102 1.49 17.47 -1.91
CA GLN A 102 0.24 16.71 -1.73
C GLN A 102 0.49 15.29 -1.24
N ILE A 103 1.51 14.60 -1.75
CA ILE A 103 1.87 13.27 -1.31
C ILE A 103 2.51 13.31 0.08
N GLU A 104 3.39 14.28 0.37
CA GLU A 104 3.90 14.52 1.71
C GLU A 104 2.75 14.69 2.72
N TRP A 105 1.73 15.49 2.37
CA TRP A 105 0.55 15.64 3.22
C TRP A 105 -0.18 14.32 3.43
N LEU A 106 -0.38 13.51 2.39
CA LEU A 106 -1.07 12.23 2.49
C LEU A 106 -0.30 11.27 3.42
N THR A 107 1.02 11.17 3.25
CA THR A 107 1.90 10.35 4.09
C THR A 107 1.77 10.76 5.55
N SER A 108 1.92 12.06 5.82
CA SER A 108 1.91 12.61 7.17
C SER A 108 0.52 12.63 7.82
N HIS A 109 -0.54 12.61 7.01
CA HIS A 109 -1.92 12.45 7.47
C HIS A 109 -2.23 10.99 7.82
N LEU A 110 -1.75 10.03 7.03
CA LEU A 110 -1.89 8.60 7.30
C LEU A 110 -1.03 8.14 8.48
N ALA A 111 0.17 8.67 8.68
CA ALA A 111 1.05 8.33 9.81
C ALA A 111 0.39 8.60 11.19
N LYS A 112 -0.54 9.56 11.24
CA LYS A 112 -1.34 9.89 12.43
C LYS A 112 -2.48 8.89 12.71
N ARG A 113 -2.83 8.03 11.74
CA ARG A 113 -3.85 6.99 11.87
C ARG A 113 -3.32 5.74 12.57
N THR A 114 -4.19 4.77 12.83
CA THR A 114 -3.75 3.49 13.41
C THR A 114 -2.98 2.65 12.39
N VAL A 115 -2.14 1.71 12.84
CA VAL A 115 -1.40 0.81 11.94
C VAL A 115 -2.34 -0.07 11.10
N HIS A 116 -3.51 -0.42 11.63
CA HIS A 116 -4.54 -1.15 10.89
C HIS A 116 -5.14 -0.31 9.75
N GLU A 117 -5.28 1.01 9.94
CA GLU A 117 -5.74 1.91 8.87
C GLU A 117 -4.66 2.07 7.80
N ILE A 118 -3.39 2.18 8.18
CA ILE A 118 -2.26 2.24 7.24
C ILE A 118 -2.22 0.98 6.38
N VAL A 119 -2.26 -0.20 7.01
CA VAL A 119 -2.28 -1.49 6.28
C VAL A 119 -3.53 -1.62 5.41
N ALA A 120 -4.70 -1.18 5.88
CA ALA A 120 -5.92 -1.20 5.06
C ALA A 120 -5.83 -0.30 3.83
N PHE A 121 -5.28 0.92 3.98
CA PHE A 121 -5.02 1.81 2.84
C PHE A 121 -4.07 1.17 1.83
N ASP A 122 -2.96 0.62 2.33
CA ASP A 122 -1.94 -0.04 1.50
C ASP A 122 -2.48 -1.29 0.79
N THR A 123 -3.35 -2.06 1.45
CA THR A 123 -4.03 -3.21 0.83
C THR A 123 -4.89 -2.79 -0.37
N HIS A 124 -5.62 -1.67 -0.27
CA HIS A 124 -6.37 -1.14 -1.41
C HIS A 124 -5.43 -0.70 -2.53
N MET A 125 -4.36 0.02 -2.18
CA MET A 125 -3.36 0.47 -3.16
C MET A 125 -2.71 -0.72 -3.88
N HIS A 126 -2.24 -1.73 -3.15
CA HIS A 126 -1.65 -2.94 -3.71
C HIS A 126 -2.60 -3.66 -4.66
N ARG A 127 -3.87 -3.79 -4.29
CA ARG A 127 -4.88 -4.40 -5.17
C ARG A 127 -5.04 -3.61 -6.47
N ILE A 128 -5.08 -2.28 -6.39
CA ILE A 128 -5.21 -1.39 -7.55
C ILE A 128 -3.94 -1.44 -8.42
N LEU A 129 -2.76 -1.29 -7.83
CA LEU A 129 -1.50 -1.36 -8.57
C LEU A 129 -1.31 -2.74 -9.21
N LYS A 130 -1.60 -3.83 -8.49
CA LYS A 130 -1.55 -5.18 -9.06
C LYS A 130 -2.52 -5.34 -10.23
N ALA A 131 -3.73 -4.80 -10.14
CA ALA A 131 -4.71 -4.86 -11.23
C ALA A 131 -4.28 -4.04 -12.46
N SER A 132 -3.47 -2.98 -12.30
CA SER A 132 -2.96 -2.18 -13.41
C SER A 132 -1.67 -2.74 -14.04
N TYR A 133 -1.03 -3.73 -13.42
CA TYR A 133 0.19 -4.36 -13.94
C TYR A 133 -0.14 -5.28 -15.13
N THR A 134 -0.40 -4.68 -16.29
CA THR A 134 -0.85 -5.35 -17.51
C THR A 134 0.00 -4.94 -18.71
N SER A 135 0.21 -5.88 -19.64
CA SER A 135 1.04 -5.66 -20.81
C SER A 135 0.53 -4.49 -21.66
N ARG A 136 -0.80 -4.39 -21.84
CA ARG A 136 -1.45 -3.29 -22.58
C ARG A 136 -1.23 -1.93 -21.95
N LEU A 137 -1.37 -1.80 -20.62
CA LEU A 137 -1.14 -0.51 -19.96
C LEU A 137 0.34 -0.12 -20.04
N TRP A 138 1.25 -1.11 -19.99
CA TRP A 138 2.68 -0.87 -20.18
C TRP A 138 2.99 -0.35 -21.57
N ALA A 139 2.44 -0.95 -22.63
CA ALA A 139 2.60 -0.42 -23.99
C ALA A 139 2.10 1.03 -24.11
N ALA A 140 0.99 1.37 -23.45
CA ALA A 140 0.51 2.75 -23.43
C ALA A 140 1.52 3.68 -22.73
N ALA A 141 2.04 3.30 -21.56
CA ALA A 141 3.07 4.05 -20.86
C ALA A 141 4.35 4.19 -21.70
N TYR A 142 4.76 3.12 -22.40
CA TYR A 142 5.89 3.10 -23.32
C TYR A 142 5.74 4.14 -24.43
N ILE A 143 4.57 4.19 -25.09
CA ILE A 143 4.29 5.19 -26.14
C ILE A 143 4.30 6.60 -25.55
N ILE A 144 3.66 6.81 -24.40
CA ILE A 144 3.54 8.14 -23.78
C ILE A 144 4.91 8.70 -23.37
N LEU A 145 5.79 7.84 -22.85
CA LEU A 145 7.07 8.23 -22.23
C LEU A 145 8.28 7.99 -23.13
N GLY A 146 8.09 7.48 -24.35
CA GLY A 146 9.19 7.21 -25.29
C GLY A 146 10.11 6.06 -24.84
N GLY A 147 9.58 5.13 -24.07
CA GLY A 147 10.33 4.09 -23.35
C GLY A 147 9.79 3.89 -21.93
N CYS A 148 9.83 2.67 -21.41
CA CYS A 148 9.29 2.40 -20.07
C CYS A 148 9.94 1.18 -19.41
N SER A 149 10.86 1.42 -18.48
CA SER A 149 11.37 0.39 -17.56
C SER A 149 10.33 -0.04 -16.53
N ASP A 150 10.66 -1.06 -15.71
CA ASP A 150 9.85 -1.48 -14.56
C ASP A 150 9.53 -0.31 -13.62
N ASP A 151 10.55 0.44 -13.20
CA ASP A 151 10.39 1.60 -12.31
C ASP A 151 9.54 2.70 -12.97
N CYS A 152 9.78 2.97 -14.25
CA CYS A 152 9.00 3.93 -15.02
C CYS A 152 7.51 3.54 -15.04
N PHE A 153 7.23 2.24 -15.23
CA PHE A 153 5.87 1.74 -15.25
C PHE A 153 5.21 1.79 -13.87
N ASP A 154 5.95 1.49 -12.80
CA ASP A 154 5.49 1.65 -11.42
C ASP A 154 5.05 3.09 -11.13
N TYR A 155 5.86 4.06 -11.55
CA TYR A 155 5.59 5.47 -11.29
C TYR A 155 4.42 5.99 -12.14
N PHE A 156 4.31 5.54 -13.39
CA PHE A 156 3.16 5.84 -14.24
C PHE A 156 1.86 5.27 -13.64
N ARG A 157 1.89 4.05 -13.09
CA ARG A 157 0.73 3.44 -12.42
C ARG A 157 0.36 4.18 -11.13
N GLY A 158 1.35 4.64 -10.36
CA GLY A 158 1.15 5.52 -9.20
C GLY A 158 0.45 6.83 -9.59
N TRP A 159 0.91 7.46 -10.67
CA TRP A 159 0.29 8.65 -11.24
C TRP A 159 -1.14 8.40 -11.74
N LEU A 160 -1.38 7.31 -12.46
CA LEU A 160 -2.70 6.95 -12.99
C LEU A 160 -3.70 6.70 -11.85
N LEU A 161 -3.29 5.98 -10.82
CA LEU A 161 -4.07 5.79 -9.59
C LEU A 161 -4.43 7.15 -8.98
N TYR A 162 -3.49 8.08 -8.93
CA TYR A 162 -3.74 9.40 -8.36
C TYR A 162 -4.73 10.23 -9.17
N GLN A 163 -4.96 9.95 -10.46
CA GLN A 163 -5.99 10.64 -11.24
C GLN A 163 -7.41 10.45 -10.69
N GLY A 164 -7.64 9.36 -9.96
CA GLY A 164 -8.90 9.07 -9.28
C GLY A 164 -9.60 7.86 -9.89
N LYS A 165 -10.62 7.38 -9.18
CA LYS A 165 -11.27 6.10 -9.45
C LYS A 165 -11.79 5.97 -10.88
N GLU A 166 -12.56 6.95 -11.34
CA GLU A 166 -13.24 6.87 -12.63
C GLU A 166 -12.24 6.84 -13.80
N ILE A 167 -11.17 7.65 -13.72
CA ILE A 167 -10.11 7.66 -14.74
C ILE A 167 -9.32 6.36 -14.71
N TYR A 168 -8.90 5.94 -13.51
CA TYR A 168 -8.15 4.70 -13.34
C TYR A 168 -8.92 3.52 -13.95
N GLU A 169 -10.18 3.31 -13.53
CA GLU A 169 -11.02 2.20 -14.03
C GLU A 169 -11.23 2.29 -15.54
N ALA A 170 -11.43 3.49 -16.08
CA ALA A 170 -11.56 3.71 -17.50
C ALA A 170 -10.29 3.30 -18.28
N CYS A 171 -9.11 3.63 -17.77
CA CYS A 171 -7.82 3.28 -18.38
C CYS A 171 -7.48 1.79 -18.27
N ILE A 172 -7.95 1.10 -17.23
CA ILE A 172 -7.81 -0.36 -17.14
C ILE A 172 -8.59 -1.06 -18.25
N GLU A 173 -9.77 -0.56 -18.59
CA GLU A 173 -10.54 -1.10 -19.73
C GLU A 173 -9.92 -0.73 -21.08
N ASP A 174 -9.48 0.53 -21.22
CA ASP A 174 -8.93 1.09 -22.45
C ASP A 174 -7.86 2.15 -22.13
N PRO A 175 -6.57 1.82 -22.26
CA PRO A 175 -5.48 2.75 -21.96
C PRO A 175 -5.54 4.08 -22.72
N GLU A 176 -6.18 4.17 -23.89
CA GLU A 176 -6.32 5.46 -24.60
C GLU A 176 -7.21 6.47 -23.85
N ARG A 177 -7.99 6.04 -22.86
CA ARG A 177 -8.82 6.94 -22.05
C ARG A 177 -8.01 7.84 -21.12
N VAL A 178 -6.69 7.68 -21.07
CA VAL A 178 -5.77 8.58 -20.37
C VAL A 178 -5.57 9.91 -21.10
N ILE A 179 -5.84 9.98 -22.42
CA ILE A 179 -5.57 11.15 -23.27
C ILE A 179 -6.10 12.47 -22.70
N PRO A 180 -7.38 12.58 -22.27
CA PRO A 180 -7.88 13.84 -21.73
C PRO A 180 -7.16 14.32 -20.48
N VAL A 181 -6.51 13.42 -19.74
CA VAL A 181 -5.67 13.78 -18.58
C VAL A 181 -4.32 14.29 -19.06
N LEU A 182 -3.70 13.61 -20.02
CA LEU A 182 -2.41 14.01 -20.59
C LEU A 182 -2.49 15.38 -21.27
N GLU A 183 -3.59 15.69 -21.96
CA GLU A 183 -3.82 17.01 -22.58
C GLU A 183 -3.89 18.17 -21.57
N ASN A 184 -4.12 17.87 -20.29
CA ASN A 184 -4.16 18.86 -19.21
C ASN A 184 -2.84 18.97 -18.43
N LEU A 185 -1.82 18.19 -18.78
CA LEU A 185 -0.48 18.31 -18.17
C LEU A 185 0.18 19.62 -18.58
N SER A 186 0.94 20.22 -17.66
CA SER A 186 1.83 21.32 -18.02
C SER A 186 3.00 20.81 -18.86
N GLU A 187 3.68 21.69 -19.59
CA GLU A 187 4.87 21.34 -20.37
C GLU A 187 6.05 20.85 -19.51
N TYR A 188 5.97 21.03 -18.18
CA TYR A 188 6.97 20.60 -17.20
C TYR A 188 6.52 19.37 -16.41
N ASP A 189 5.29 18.89 -16.61
CA ASP A 189 4.75 17.77 -15.87
C ASP A 189 5.00 16.47 -16.63
N VAL A 190 5.43 15.44 -15.90
CA VAL A 190 5.57 14.08 -16.40
C VAL A 190 4.55 13.21 -15.66
N PRO A 191 3.86 12.25 -16.32
CA PRO A 191 2.86 11.40 -15.69
C PRO A 191 3.52 10.32 -14.80
N ASN A 192 4.15 10.74 -13.71
CA ASN A 192 4.85 9.88 -12.75
C ASN A 192 4.53 10.28 -11.30
N ILE A 193 4.49 9.30 -10.40
CA ILE A 193 4.53 9.48 -8.94
C ILE A 193 5.32 8.32 -8.35
N GLU A 194 6.57 8.56 -7.95
CA GLU A 194 7.44 7.53 -7.36
C GLU A 194 6.94 7.08 -5.98
N GLU A 195 6.42 8.01 -5.20
CA GLU A 195 6.02 7.79 -3.81
C GLU A 195 4.79 6.89 -3.69
N LEU A 196 3.87 6.92 -4.68
CA LEU A 196 2.67 6.08 -4.72
C LEU A 196 2.94 4.72 -5.37
N SER A 197 4.00 4.06 -4.91
CA SER A 197 4.40 2.71 -5.30
C SER A 197 3.97 1.66 -4.27
N LEU A 198 4.31 0.39 -4.51
CA LEU A 198 4.11 -0.74 -3.57
C LEU A 198 4.87 -0.59 -2.24
N TYR A 199 5.67 0.48 -2.07
CA TYR A 199 6.38 0.79 -0.83
C TYR A 199 5.72 1.90 0.00
N PHE A 200 4.61 2.48 -0.47
CA PHE A 200 3.98 3.62 0.21
C PHE A 200 3.55 3.29 1.65
N GLY A 201 2.91 2.14 1.89
CA GLY A 201 2.53 1.71 3.24
C GLY A 201 3.72 1.55 4.17
N TYR A 202 4.87 1.09 3.65
CA TYR A 202 6.13 1.01 4.39
C TYR A 202 6.62 2.42 4.78
N THR A 203 6.63 3.36 3.84
CA THR A 203 7.05 4.76 4.10
C THR A 203 6.18 5.42 5.18
N VAL A 204 4.86 5.28 5.07
CA VAL A 204 3.91 5.81 6.06
C VAL A 204 4.10 5.16 7.44
N TYR A 205 4.35 3.86 7.47
CA TYR A 205 4.60 3.13 8.70
C TYR A 205 5.91 3.57 9.35
N ALA A 206 6.98 3.71 8.58
CA ALA A 206 8.27 4.21 9.06
C ALA A 206 8.15 5.62 9.65
N GLU A 207 7.42 6.54 9.00
CA GLU A 207 7.14 7.88 9.56
C GLU A 207 6.39 7.79 10.90
N LYS A 208 5.42 6.86 11.00
CA LYS A 208 4.63 6.67 12.22
C LYS A 208 5.45 6.12 13.39
N THR A 209 6.26 5.10 13.16
CA THR A 209 6.86 4.29 14.23
C THR A 209 8.34 4.58 14.46
N GLY A 210 9.01 5.22 13.49
CA GLY A 210 10.46 5.27 13.43
C GLY A 210 11.05 3.87 13.29
N ASP A 211 10.38 2.99 12.52
CA ASP A 211 10.86 1.62 12.33
C ASP A 211 12.06 1.62 11.38
N GLU A 212 13.21 1.17 11.88
CA GLU A 212 14.46 1.02 11.14
C GLU A 212 14.74 -0.46 10.79
N ASP A 213 13.91 -1.39 11.28
CA ASP A 213 14.10 -2.84 11.16
C ASP A 213 13.24 -3.47 10.04
N ASP A 214 12.68 -2.66 9.12
CA ASP A 214 11.84 -3.07 7.97
C ASP A 214 10.69 -4.03 8.33
N THR A 215 10.11 -3.86 9.52
CA THR A 215 9.13 -4.80 10.07
C THR A 215 7.72 -4.65 9.47
N TYR A 216 7.53 -3.65 8.58
CA TYR A 216 6.26 -3.41 7.90
C TYR A 216 5.78 -4.60 7.10
N PHE A 217 6.66 -5.25 6.32
CA PHE A 217 6.24 -6.38 5.49
C PHE A 217 5.79 -7.58 6.32
N THR A 218 6.44 -7.82 7.47
CA THR A 218 5.98 -8.80 8.46
C THR A 218 4.60 -8.42 9.02
N LEU A 219 4.39 -7.14 9.35
CA LEU A 219 3.09 -6.63 9.79
C LEU A 219 2.01 -6.84 8.74
N TYR A 220 2.27 -6.43 7.50
CA TYR A 220 1.38 -6.56 6.36
C TYR A 220 0.99 -8.02 6.17
N HIS A 221 1.97 -8.93 6.02
CA HIS A 221 1.72 -10.36 5.85
C HIS A 221 0.85 -10.97 6.96
N VAL A 222 1.17 -10.66 8.22
CA VAL A 222 0.41 -11.19 9.36
C VAL A 222 -1.04 -10.73 9.31
N LEU A 223 -1.29 -9.46 8.96
CA LEU A 223 -2.63 -8.88 8.91
C LEU A 223 -3.44 -9.23 7.65
N THR A 224 -2.80 -9.35 6.48
CA THR A 224 -3.51 -9.49 5.19
C THR A 224 -3.51 -10.91 4.63
N ASN A 225 -2.55 -11.76 5.03
CA ASN A 225 -2.29 -13.06 4.40
C ASN A 225 -1.67 -12.95 3.01
N GLU A 226 -1.08 -11.80 2.70
CA GLU A 226 -0.43 -11.56 1.43
C GLU A 226 1.06 -11.33 1.67
N ARG A 227 1.87 -11.86 0.76
CA ARG A 227 3.27 -11.48 0.62
C ARG A 227 3.38 -10.69 -0.68
N THR A 228 4.21 -9.67 -0.71
CA THR A 228 4.51 -8.94 -1.94
C THR A 228 5.29 -9.88 -2.87
N TYR A 229 4.71 -10.18 -4.02
CA TYR A 229 5.36 -10.93 -5.10
C TYR A 229 5.17 -10.15 -6.39
N ASN A 230 6.24 -10.00 -7.14
CA ASN A 230 6.14 -9.55 -8.53
C ASN A 230 5.70 -10.76 -9.35
N ASP A 231 4.63 -10.58 -10.11
CA ASP A 231 4.21 -11.56 -11.10
C ASP A 231 5.00 -11.29 -12.37
N ASP A 232 5.60 -12.33 -12.98
CA ASP A 232 6.23 -12.19 -14.29
C ASP A 232 5.16 -11.79 -15.33
N ILE A 233 5.46 -10.78 -16.14
CA ILE A 233 4.55 -10.31 -17.20
C ILE A 233 4.99 -10.86 -18.55
N GLU A 234 4.02 -11.40 -19.31
CA GLU A 234 4.22 -11.75 -20.71
C GLU A 234 3.73 -10.60 -21.58
N PHE A 235 4.59 -10.09 -22.45
CA PHE A 235 4.26 -8.98 -23.34
C PHE A 235 3.61 -9.48 -24.64
N ASP A 236 2.51 -8.84 -25.04
CA ASP A 236 1.83 -9.09 -26.33
C ASP A 236 2.22 -8.07 -27.42
N TRP A 237 3.26 -7.29 -27.17
CA TRP A 237 3.84 -6.27 -28.04
C TRP A 237 5.37 -6.30 -27.98
N ASP A 238 6.01 -5.66 -28.96
CA ASP A 238 7.46 -5.54 -29.09
C ASP A 238 7.82 -4.06 -29.26
N GLU A 239 8.88 -3.63 -28.59
CA GLU A 239 9.42 -2.27 -28.66
C GLU A 239 9.85 -1.89 -30.08
N ASP A 240 10.34 -2.87 -30.86
CA ASP A 240 10.77 -2.67 -32.25
C ASP A 240 9.59 -2.73 -33.26
N ASP A 241 8.37 -3.06 -32.83
CA ASP A 241 7.16 -3.14 -33.68
C ASP A 241 6.26 -1.91 -33.55
N GLU A 242 6.75 -0.77 -34.03
CA GLU A 242 6.03 0.52 -34.05
C GLU A 242 4.65 0.41 -34.73
N GLU A 243 4.55 -0.32 -35.84
CA GLU A 243 3.27 -0.52 -36.54
C GLU A 243 2.28 -1.36 -35.72
N GLY A 244 2.79 -2.31 -34.94
CA GLY A 244 2.02 -3.05 -33.92
C GLY A 244 1.49 -2.14 -32.82
N LEU A 245 2.35 -1.30 -32.23
CA LEU A 245 1.99 -0.32 -31.20
C LEU A 245 0.94 0.68 -31.72
N LYS A 246 1.16 1.23 -32.92
CA LYS A 246 0.22 2.13 -33.60
C LYS A 246 -1.13 1.49 -33.88
N LYS A 247 -1.16 0.21 -34.25
CA LYS A 247 -2.42 -0.53 -34.43
C LYS A 247 -3.13 -0.78 -33.11
N MET A 248 -2.37 -1.00 -32.03
CA MET A 248 -2.90 -1.27 -30.70
C MET A 248 -3.49 -0.02 -30.03
N PHE A 249 -2.83 1.13 -30.20
CA PHE A 249 -3.20 2.42 -29.61
C PHE A 249 -3.08 3.57 -30.63
N PRO A 250 -3.96 3.62 -31.64
CA PRO A 250 -3.84 4.57 -32.74
C PRO A 250 -3.88 6.04 -32.33
N LYS A 251 -4.66 6.40 -31.29
CA LYS A 251 -4.76 7.78 -30.81
C LYS A 251 -3.55 8.17 -29.96
N LEU A 252 -3.09 7.28 -29.08
CA LEU A 252 -1.87 7.54 -28.31
C LEU A 252 -0.67 7.67 -29.25
N TRP A 253 -0.57 6.81 -30.26
CA TRP A 253 0.50 6.89 -31.26
C TRP A 253 0.47 8.19 -32.04
N GLU A 254 -0.72 8.64 -32.48
CA GLU A 254 -0.87 9.92 -33.19
C GLU A 254 -0.36 11.10 -32.36
N MET A 255 -0.50 11.05 -31.04
CA MET A 255 -0.12 12.14 -30.14
C MET A 255 1.32 12.06 -29.64
N TYR A 256 1.81 10.87 -29.28
CA TYR A 256 3.04 10.68 -28.52
C TYR A 256 4.04 9.72 -29.16
N GLY A 257 3.69 9.08 -30.29
CA GLY A 257 4.58 8.11 -30.94
C GLY A 257 5.88 8.72 -31.48
N GLU A 258 5.83 9.96 -31.97
CA GLU A 258 6.99 10.69 -32.50
C GLU A 258 7.54 11.74 -31.52
N GLU A 259 6.67 12.32 -30.69
CA GLU A 259 6.99 13.35 -29.69
C GLU A 259 6.49 12.90 -28.31
N PRO A 260 7.18 11.93 -27.67
CA PRO A 260 6.80 11.47 -26.34
C PRO A 260 7.03 12.56 -25.28
N ILE A 261 6.41 12.37 -24.10
CA ILE A 261 6.68 13.18 -22.90
C ILE A 261 8.02 12.69 -22.32
N GLU A 262 9.12 13.19 -22.88
CA GLU A 262 10.48 12.85 -22.43
C GLU A 262 10.73 13.37 -21.01
N TRP A 263 11.43 12.54 -20.22
CA TRP A 263 11.94 12.85 -18.87
C TRP A 263 13.12 13.82 -18.88
#